data_AF-A0A373BRH1-F1
#
_entry.id   AF-A0A373BRH1-F1
#
_cell.length_a   1.000
_cell.length_b   1.000
_cell.length_c   1.000
_cell.angle_alpha   90.00
_cell.angle_beta   90.00
_cell.angle_gamma   90.00
#
_symmetry.space_group_name_H-M   'P 1'
#
loop_
_entity.id
_entity.type
_entity.pdbx_description
1 polymer ?
#
loop_
_entity_poly.entity_id
_entity_poly.type
_entity_poly.pdbx_seq_one_letter_code
_entity_poly.pdbx_strand_id
1 'polypeptide(L)'
;KVDYAVVYGEFMYKAKSWPYERRVVCKVEKPENQMVYMYTFVVTNMDSSPGYLIKFYCKRGLMENFIKESKSGFDFASVSSHTRIVNANRLQVHALAYNIFNWFRRLALSANMRKQRIDTVRLKLLKIAAKVVHSARYITFKRCSSCPYKNEFYETLSNIGKLNVQLE
;
A
#
# COMPACT_ATOMS: atom_id res chain seq x y z
N LYS A 1 30.77 9.76 17.57
CA LYS A 1 29.54 9.76 16.74
C LYS A 1 28.39 10.11 17.67
N VAL A 2 27.51 11.02 17.27
CA VAL A 2 26.32 11.33 18.07
C VAL A 2 25.27 10.32 17.65
N ASP A 3 25.08 9.30 18.47
CA ASP A 3 24.18 8.20 18.18
C ASP A 3 22.72 8.69 18.12
N TYR A 4 21.96 8.10 17.20
CA TYR A 4 20.52 8.36 17.05
C TYR A 4 19.80 8.10 18.38
N ALA A 5 19.03 9.08 18.86
CA ALA A 5 18.29 8.97 20.11
C ALA A 5 16.83 9.35 19.93
N VAL A 6 15.93 8.56 20.52
CA VAL A 6 14.49 8.82 20.53
C VAL A 6 13.94 8.64 21.93
N VAL A 7 13.16 9.62 22.37
CA VAL A 7 12.41 9.57 23.63
C VAL A 7 10.94 9.78 23.33
N TYR A 8 10.09 8.99 24.00
CA TYR A 8 8.66 9.14 23.97
C TYR A 8 8.17 9.65 25.31
N GLY A 9 7.22 10.57 25.29
CA GLY A 9 6.59 11.09 26.49
C GLY A 9 5.10 11.27 26.29
N GLU A 10 4.41 11.57 27.37
CA GLU A 10 3.00 11.92 27.36
C GLU A 10 2.69 12.92 28.45
N PHE A 11 1.67 13.72 28.22
CA PHE A 11 1.13 14.65 29.19
C PHE A 11 -0.31 14.97 28.84
N MET A 12 -1.04 15.46 29.83
CA MET A 12 -2.37 16.01 29.62
C MET A 12 -2.24 17.50 29.27
N TYR A 13 -2.99 17.96 28.27
CA TYR A 13 -2.93 19.34 27.80
C TYR A 13 -4.30 19.86 27.39
N LYS A 14 -4.59 21.10 27.76
CA LYS A 14 -5.81 21.82 27.38
C LYS A 14 -5.44 23.12 26.67
N ALA A 15 -5.63 23.17 25.35
CA ALA A 15 -5.56 24.43 24.62
C ALA A 15 -6.72 25.35 25.00
N LYS A 16 -6.56 26.67 24.86
CA LYS A 16 -7.60 27.67 25.19
C LYS A 16 -8.94 27.42 24.50
N SER A 17 -8.93 26.92 23.27
CA SER A 17 -10.14 26.62 22.48
C SER A 17 -10.77 25.25 22.81
N TRP A 18 -10.13 24.44 23.66
CA TRP A 18 -10.60 23.09 23.94
C TRP A 18 -11.52 23.07 25.17
N PRO A 19 -12.66 22.38 25.10
CA PRO A 19 -13.59 22.31 26.23
C PRO A 19 -13.00 21.57 27.44
N TYR A 20 -12.17 20.55 27.20
CA TYR A 20 -11.54 19.72 28.23
C TYR A 20 -10.11 19.34 27.85
N GLU A 21 -9.36 18.85 28.84
CA GLU A 21 -7.98 18.43 28.72
C GLU A 21 -7.86 17.10 27.96
N ARG A 22 -6.89 16.99 27.06
CA ARG A 22 -6.68 15.80 26.24
C ARG A 22 -5.28 15.25 26.43
N ARG A 23 -5.15 13.93 26.30
CA ARG A 23 -3.86 13.25 26.28
C ARG A 23 -3.10 13.64 25.02
N VAL A 24 -1.86 14.09 25.21
CA VAL A 24 -0.91 14.41 24.16
C VAL A 24 0.31 13.50 24.32
N VAL A 25 0.58 12.72 23.28
CA VAL A 25 1.77 11.89 23.18
C VAL A 25 2.81 12.65 22.38
N CYS A 26 4.05 12.69 22.87
CA CYS A 26 5.18 13.31 22.18
C CYS A 26 6.27 12.28 21.82
N LYS A 27 6.91 12.53 20.68
CA LYS A 27 8.17 11.88 20.27
C LYS A 27 9.19 12.99 20.07
N VAL A 28 10.32 12.87 20.74
CA VAL A 28 11.50 13.72 20.56
C VAL A 28 12.58 12.86 19.94
N GLU A 29 13.04 13.25 18.75
CA GLU A 29 14.03 12.51 17.97
C GLU A 29 15.22 13.40 17.66
N LYS A 30 16.43 12.85 17.80
CA LYS A 30 17.67 13.47 17.37
C LYS A 30 18.28 12.64 16.23
N PRO A 31 18.06 13.04 14.97
CA PRO A 31 18.66 12.36 13.82
C PRO A 31 20.19 12.45 13.85
N GLU A 32 20.86 11.42 13.34
CA GLU A 32 22.31 11.47 13.13
C GLU A 32 22.64 12.64 12.19
N ASN A 33 23.69 13.42 12.51
CA ASN A 33 24.13 14.61 11.78
C ASN A 33 23.17 15.81 11.82
N GLN A 34 22.17 15.84 12.71
CA GLN A 34 21.35 17.02 12.95
C GLN A 34 21.56 17.56 14.37
N MET A 35 21.74 18.88 14.50
CA MET A 35 21.85 19.56 15.80
C MET A 35 20.49 19.84 16.43
N VAL A 36 19.42 19.86 15.63
CA VAL A 36 18.07 20.23 16.05
C VAL A 36 17.23 18.98 16.34
N TYR A 37 16.52 18.99 17.47
CA TYR A 37 15.56 17.95 17.81
C TYR A 37 14.29 18.07 16.95
N MET A 38 13.81 16.93 16.47
CA MET A 38 12.51 16.82 15.81
C MET A 38 11.46 16.45 16.85
N TYR A 39 10.38 17.23 16.89
CA TYR A 39 9.27 17.02 17.81
C TYR A 39 8.03 16.58 17.03
N THR A 40 7.39 15.50 17.48
CA THR A 40 6.07 15.08 16.98
C THR A 40 5.11 15.05 18.16
N PHE A 41 3.97 15.72 18.03
CA PHE A 41 2.91 15.72 19.03
C PHE A 41 1.63 15.13 18.43
N VAL A 42 1.03 14.17 19.12
CA VAL A 42 -0.22 13.51 18.71
C VAL A 42 -1.22 13.63 19.84
N VAL A 43 -2.32 14.34 19.59
CA VAL A 43 -3.47 14.39 20.49
C VAL A 43 -4.31 13.14 20.27
N THR A 44 -4.65 12.42 21.33
CA THR A 44 -5.31 11.12 21.21
C THR A 44 -6.21 10.81 22.40
N ASN A 45 -7.21 9.96 22.16
CA ASN A 45 -8.05 9.33 23.19
C ASN A 45 -7.74 7.84 23.36
N MET A 46 -6.80 7.29 22.58
CA MET A 46 -6.39 5.90 22.72
C MET A 46 -5.60 5.73 24.02
N ASP A 47 -5.76 4.59 24.71
CA ASP A 47 -5.05 4.26 25.95
C ASP A 47 -3.88 3.28 25.72
N SER A 48 -3.08 3.54 24.68
CA SER A 48 -1.92 2.71 24.34
C SER A 48 -0.60 3.39 24.72
N SER A 49 0.49 2.64 24.85
CA SER A 49 1.80 3.23 25.19
C SER A 49 2.25 4.28 24.15
N PRO A 50 2.94 5.36 24.58
CA PRO A 50 3.42 6.43 23.70
C PRO A 50 4.15 5.94 22.44
N GLY A 51 5.10 5.01 22.60
CA GLY A 51 5.87 4.46 21.48
C GLY A 51 5.02 3.68 20.49
N TYR A 52 4.08 2.84 20.98
CA TYR A 52 3.16 2.10 20.12
C TYR A 52 2.23 3.06 19.36
N LEU A 53 1.70 4.07 20.05
CA LEU A 53 0.77 5.03 19.47
C LEU A 53 1.42 5.84 18.36
N ILE A 54 2.65 6.31 18.56
CA ILE A 54 3.40 7.01 17.51
C ILE A 54 3.67 6.06 16.33
N LYS A 55 4.08 4.81 16.58
CA LYS A 55 4.26 3.81 15.51
C LYS A 55 2.96 3.54 14.74
N PHE A 56 1.83 3.49 15.43
CA PHE A 56 0.51 3.36 14.82
C PHE A 56 0.18 4.60 13.97
N TYR A 57 0.35 5.80 14.52
CA TYR A 57 0.11 7.05 13.81
C TYR A 57 0.98 7.18 12.56
N CYS A 58 2.26 6.80 12.64
CA CYS A 58 3.17 6.81 11.49
C CYS A 58 2.68 5.94 10.31
N LYS A 59 1.84 4.92 10.55
CA LYS A 59 1.21 4.15 9.46
C LYS A 59 0.29 5.01 8.60
N ARG A 60 -0.19 6.17 9.07
CA ARG A 60 -0.93 7.15 8.26
C ARG A 60 -0.13 7.61 7.04
N GLY A 61 1.20 7.72 7.15
CA GLY A 61 2.06 8.05 6.02
C GLY A 61 2.01 6.99 4.90
N LEU A 62 1.65 5.75 5.21
CA LEU A 62 1.44 4.70 4.20
C LEU A 62 0.20 5.00 3.33
N MET A 63 -0.79 5.71 3.86
CA MET A 63 -1.98 6.08 3.09
C MET A 63 -1.63 6.98 1.89
N GLU A 64 -0.68 7.90 2.07
CA GLU A 64 -0.21 8.75 0.96
C GLU A 64 0.42 7.91 -0.16
N ASN A 65 1.16 6.85 0.21
CA ASN A 65 1.71 5.92 -0.77
C ASN A 65 0.61 5.15 -1.53
N PHE A 66 -0.49 4.76 -0.85
CA PHE A 66 -1.63 4.11 -1.51
C PHE A 66 -2.36 5.07 -2.44
N ILE A 67 -2.62 6.31 -2.01
CA ILE A 67 -3.22 7.35 -2.87
C ILE A 67 -2.34 7.61 -4.09
N LYS A 68 -1.02 7.69 -3.91
CA LYS A 68 -0.07 7.85 -5.01
C LYS A 68 -0.13 6.65 -5.97
N GLU A 69 -0.15 5.43 -5.46
CA GLU A 69 -0.30 4.20 -6.26
C GLU A 69 -1.63 4.18 -7.03
N SER A 70 -2.74 4.59 -6.42
CA SER A 70 -4.04 4.68 -7.09
C SER A 70 -4.03 5.73 -8.21
N LYS A 71 -3.45 6.92 -7.96
CA LYS A 71 -3.35 7.98 -8.96
C LYS A 71 -2.47 7.60 -10.15
N SER A 72 -1.25 7.14 -9.92
CA SER A 72 -0.28 6.86 -11.00
C SER A 72 -0.43 5.47 -11.61
N GLY A 73 -0.87 4.49 -10.82
CA GLY A 73 -0.92 3.10 -11.22
C GLY A 73 -2.27 2.65 -11.75
N PHE A 74 -3.37 3.33 -11.40
CA PHE A 74 -4.73 3.00 -11.83
C PHE A 74 -5.47 4.19 -12.44
N ASP A 75 -4.75 5.28 -12.71
CA ASP A 75 -5.28 6.46 -13.40
C ASP A 75 -6.53 7.06 -12.75
N PHE A 76 -6.59 7.07 -11.42
CA PHE A 76 -7.72 7.67 -10.67
C PHE A 76 -7.97 9.14 -11.04
N ALA A 77 -6.96 9.83 -11.59
CA ALA A 77 -7.06 11.21 -12.04
C ALA A 77 -7.70 11.38 -13.44
N SER A 78 -7.93 10.28 -14.17
CA SER A 78 -8.45 10.29 -15.56
C SER A 78 -9.97 10.50 -15.62
N VAL A 79 -10.46 11.53 -14.93
CA VAL A 79 -11.86 11.93 -14.85
C VAL A 79 -12.12 13.20 -15.66
N SER A 80 -12.28 13.04 -16.98
CA SER A 80 -12.35 14.15 -17.95
C SER A 80 -13.77 14.64 -18.31
N SER A 81 -14.83 14.06 -17.73
CA SER A 81 -16.20 14.47 -18.08
C SER A 81 -16.58 15.80 -17.42
N HIS A 82 -17.46 16.58 -18.06
CA HIS A 82 -18.07 17.76 -17.45
C HIS A 82 -19.07 17.41 -16.34
N THR A 83 -19.61 16.19 -16.34
CA THR A 83 -20.63 15.77 -15.37
C THR A 83 -19.98 15.10 -14.16
N ARG A 84 -20.21 15.67 -12.98
CA ARG A 84 -19.74 15.13 -11.69
C ARG A 84 -20.17 13.68 -11.45
N ILE A 85 -21.39 13.30 -11.81
CA ILE A 85 -21.91 11.94 -11.62
C ILE A 85 -21.10 10.92 -12.45
N VAL A 86 -20.78 11.26 -13.71
CA VAL A 86 -19.98 10.40 -14.58
C VAL A 86 -18.58 10.19 -13.99
N ASN A 87 -17.95 11.26 -13.50
CA ASN A 87 -16.63 11.19 -12.88
C ASN A 87 -16.65 10.40 -11.56
N ALA A 88 -17.70 10.54 -10.75
CA ALA A 88 -17.87 9.75 -9.53
C ALA A 88 -17.99 8.25 -9.84
N ASN A 89 -18.76 7.88 -10.86
CA ASN A 89 -18.89 6.48 -11.28
C ASN A 89 -17.58 5.94 -11.85
N ARG A 90 -16.84 6.72 -12.66
CA ARG A 90 -15.50 6.34 -13.15
C ARG A 90 -14.56 6.07 -11.97
N LEU A 91 -14.54 6.95 -10.97
CA LEU A 91 -13.71 6.78 -9.77
C LEU A 91 -14.04 5.47 -9.04
N GLN A 92 -15.32 5.10 -8.94
CA GLN A 92 -15.73 3.81 -8.35
C GLN A 92 -15.20 2.61 -9.14
N VAL A 93 -15.21 2.68 -10.48
CA VAL A 93 -14.62 1.63 -11.32
C VAL A 93 -13.10 1.52 -11.11
N HIS A 94 -12.40 2.65 -11.05
CA HIS A 94 -10.96 2.65 -10.73
C HIS A 94 -10.69 2.07 -9.32
N ALA A 95 -11.53 2.39 -8.33
CA ALA A 95 -11.46 1.82 -6.99
C ALA A 95 -11.69 0.30 -6.98
N LEU A 96 -12.66 -0.18 -7.75
CA LEU A 96 -12.90 -1.62 -7.92
C LEU A 96 -11.68 -2.31 -8.53
N ALA A 97 -11.10 -1.76 -9.60
CA ALA A 97 -9.89 -2.31 -10.23
C ALA A 97 -8.70 -2.34 -9.26
N TYR A 98 -8.52 -1.28 -8.45
CA TYR A 98 -7.50 -1.24 -7.39
C TYR A 98 -7.71 -2.34 -6.35
N ASN A 99 -8.95 -2.58 -5.93
CA ASN A 99 -9.28 -3.62 -4.97
C ASN A 99 -9.07 -5.03 -5.53
N ILE A 100 -9.45 -5.27 -6.79
CA ILE A 100 -9.17 -6.53 -7.49
C ILE A 100 -7.66 -6.78 -7.53
N PHE A 101 -6.87 -5.77 -7.86
CA PHE A 101 -5.42 -5.91 -7.82
C PHE A 101 -4.88 -6.14 -6.40
N ASN A 102 -5.46 -5.51 -5.37
CA ASN A 102 -5.08 -5.78 -3.99
C ASN A 102 -5.36 -7.22 -3.57
N TRP A 103 -6.47 -7.81 -4.01
CA TRP A 103 -6.75 -9.22 -3.79
C TRP A 103 -5.79 -10.10 -4.55
N PHE A 104 -5.55 -9.84 -5.84
CA PHE A 104 -4.52 -10.53 -6.63
C PHE A 104 -3.14 -10.47 -5.95
N ARG A 105 -2.74 -9.30 -5.44
CA ARG A 105 -1.48 -9.09 -4.73
C ARG A 105 -1.39 -9.89 -3.43
N ARG A 106 -2.50 -10.05 -2.70
CA ARG A 106 -2.52 -10.77 -1.42
C ARG A 106 -2.63 -12.28 -1.60
N LEU A 107 -3.43 -12.71 -2.57
CA LEU A 107 -3.86 -14.10 -2.73
C LEU A 107 -3.03 -14.87 -3.76
N ALA A 108 -2.63 -14.22 -4.85
CA ALA A 108 -2.02 -14.89 -5.99
C ALA A 108 -0.51 -14.61 -6.12
N LEU A 109 -0.04 -13.38 -5.85
CA LEU A 109 1.38 -13.06 -6.05
C LEU A 109 2.31 -13.88 -5.15
N SER A 110 3.44 -14.27 -5.73
CA SER A 110 4.55 -14.90 -5.01
C SER A 110 5.03 -14.03 -3.85
N ALA A 111 5.52 -14.66 -2.78
CA ALA A 111 5.91 -13.96 -1.55
C ALA A 111 6.90 -12.81 -1.80
N ASN A 112 7.82 -12.99 -2.76
CA ASN A 112 8.84 -12.01 -3.14
C ASN A 112 8.26 -10.78 -3.87
N MET A 113 7.06 -10.90 -4.45
CA MET A 113 6.43 -9.84 -5.23
C MET A 113 5.29 -9.12 -4.50
N ARG A 114 4.80 -9.63 -3.36
CA ARG A 114 3.66 -9.04 -2.62
C ARG A 114 3.87 -7.60 -2.17
N LYS A 115 5.13 -7.19 -1.95
CA LYS A 115 5.50 -5.81 -1.55
C LYS A 115 5.68 -4.86 -2.73
N GLN A 116 5.62 -5.36 -3.97
CA GLN A 116 5.84 -4.55 -5.16
C GLN A 116 4.62 -3.71 -5.50
N ARG A 117 4.87 -2.55 -6.11
CA ARG A 117 3.83 -1.65 -6.61
C ARG A 117 3.26 -2.16 -7.93
N ILE A 118 2.04 -1.76 -8.26
CA ILE A 118 1.35 -2.15 -9.50
C ILE A 118 2.22 -1.96 -10.75
N ASP A 119 2.95 -0.85 -10.90
CA ASP A 119 3.74 -0.62 -12.12
C ASP A 119 4.84 -1.67 -12.29
N THR A 120 5.49 -2.06 -11.19
CA THR A 120 6.48 -3.12 -11.20
C THR A 120 5.84 -4.47 -11.52
N VAL A 121 4.70 -4.78 -10.90
CA VAL A 121 3.96 -6.03 -11.19
C VAL A 121 3.49 -6.06 -12.64
N ARG A 122 3.01 -4.94 -13.17
CA ARG A 122 2.59 -4.78 -14.56
C ARG A 122 3.76 -5.06 -15.50
N LEU A 123 4.91 -4.45 -15.28
CA LEU A 123 6.10 -4.68 -16.11
C LEU A 123 6.62 -6.13 -16.01
N LYS A 124 6.62 -6.72 -14.82
CA LYS A 124 7.24 -8.03 -14.58
C LYS A 124 6.33 -9.22 -14.92
N LEU A 125 5.01 -9.08 -14.77
CA LEU A 125 4.04 -10.18 -14.88
C LEU A 125 2.92 -9.96 -15.90
N LEU A 126 2.56 -8.73 -16.24
CA LEU A 126 1.44 -8.46 -17.17
C LEU A 126 1.92 -8.06 -18.57
N LYS A 127 3.00 -7.28 -18.64
CA LYS A 127 3.59 -6.76 -19.88
C LYS A 127 4.84 -7.57 -20.26
N ILE A 128 4.67 -8.87 -20.38
CA ILE A 128 5.74 -9.80 -20.80
C ILE A 128 5.40 -10.35 -22.18
N ALA A 129 6.41 -10.49 -23.04
CA ALA A 129 6.30 -11.33 -24.22
C ALA A 129 6.22 -12.83 -23.88
N ALA A 130 5.17 -13.49 -24.34
CA ALA A 130 4.99 -14.93 -24.27
C ALA A 130 4.27 -15.44 -25.52
N LYS A 131 4.58 -16.67 -25.94
CA LYS A 131 3.78 -17.38 -26.94
C LYS A 131 2.62 -18.07 -26.23
N VAL A 132 1.40 -17.66 -26.56
CA VAL A 132 0.19 -18.33 -26.09
C VAL A 132 -0.07 -19.54 -26.97
N VAL A 133 -0.19 -20.71 -26.36
CA VAL A 133 -0.49 -21.97 -27.04
C VAL A 133 -1.83 -22.47 -26.53
N HIS A 134 -2.79 -22.54 -27.44
CA HIS A 134 -4.11 -23.10 -27.16
C HIS A 134 -4.10 -24.59 -27.50
N SER A 135 -4.47 -25.41 -26.52
CA SER A 135 -4.85 -26.81 -26.69
C SER A 135 -6.35 -26.95 -26.47
N ALA A 136 -6.92 -28.11 -26.81
CA ALA A 136 -8.36 -28.38 -26.68
C ALA A 136 -8.91 -28.12 -25.26
N ARG A 137 -8.07 -28.27 -24.22
CA ARG A 137 -8.46 -28.12 -22.81
C ARG A 137 -7.74 -27.02 -22.04
N TYR A 138 -6.63 -26.50 -22.57
CA TYR A 138 -5.74 -25.62 -21.79
C TYR A 138 -5.12 -24.51 -22.64
N ILE A 139 -5.01 -23.34 -22.02
CA ILE A 139 -4.21 -22.22 -22.52
C ILE A 139 -2.87 -22.26 -21.80
N THR A 140 -1.78 -22.40 -22.54
CA THR A 140 -0.42 -22.45 -21.97
C THR A 140 0.39 -21.25 -22.43
N PHE A 141 1.03 -20.56 -21.48
CA PHE A 141 1.96 -19.47 -21.75
C PHE A 141 3.39 -20.00 -21.84
N LYS A 142 3.96 -20.05 -23.05
CA LYS A 142 5.37 -20.38 -23.29
C LYS A 142 6.20 -19.09 -23.27
N ARG A 143 7.21 -19.02 -22.41
CA ARG A 143 8.11 -17.85 -22.29
C ARG A 143 9.49 -18.16 -22.86
N CYS A 144 10.26 -17.10 -23.11
CA CYS A 144 11.68 -17.22 -23.43
C CYS A 144 12.43 -17.96 -22.30
N SER A 145 13.45 -18.74 -22.65
CA SER A 145 14.29 -19.46 -21.69
C SER A 145 15.03 -18.50 -20.74
N SER A 146 15.43 -17.33 -21.24
CA SER A 146 16.16 -16.29 -20.48
C SER A 146 15.26 -15.37 -19.66
N CYS A 147 13.99 -15.70 -19.45
CA CYS A 147 13.07 -14.77 -18.83
C CYS A 147 13.31 -14.66 -17.30
N PRO A 148 13.62 -13.46 -16.77
CA PRO A 148 14.04 -13.32 -15.36
C PRO A 148 12.97 -13.74 -14.33
N TYR A 149 11.70 -13.41 -14.59
CA TYR A 149 10.58 -13.62 -13.66
C TYR A 149 9.74 -14.85 -14.02
N LYS A 150 10.40 -15.90 -14.51
CA LYS A 150 9.74 -17.13 -14.96
C LYS A 150 9.09 -17.87 -13.78
N ASN A 151 9.83 -18.03 -12.69
CA ASN A 151 9.38 -18.80 -11.52
C ASN A 151 8.21 -18.10 -10.83
N GLU A 152 8.32 -16.79 -10.60
CA GLU A 152 7.27 -16.00 -9.94
C GLU A 152 5.98 -15.98 -10.75
N PHE A 153 6.07 -15.99 -12.08
CA PHE A 153 4.88 -16.04 -12.94
C PHE A 153 4.16 -17.37 -12.87
N TYR A 154 4.89 -18.50 -12.94
CA TYR A 154 4.26 -19.81 -12.81
C TYR A 154 3.74 -20.05 -11.41
N GLU A 155 4.45 -19.59 -10.38
CA GLU A 155 3.96 -19.61 -9.00
C GLU A 155 2.67 -18.80 -8.87
N THR A 156 2.62 -17.59 -9.45
CA THR A 156 1.41 -16.74 -9.44
C THR A 156 0.24 -17.43 -10.15
N LEU A 157 0.47 -18.04 -11.32
CA LEU A 157 -0.56 -18.80 -12.03
C LEU A 157 -1.02 -20.04 -11.24
N SER A 158 -0.09 -20.74 -10.60
CA SER A 158 -0.42 -21.88 -9.74
C SER A 158 -1.25 -21.46 -8.54
N ASN A 159 -0.91 -20.33 -7.90
CA ASN A 159 -1.67 -19.78 -6.79
C ASN A 159 -3.09 -19.40 -7.23
N ILE A 160 -3.27 -18.79 -8.41
CA ILE A 160 -4.60 -18.52 -8.97
C ILE A 160 -5.40 -19.82 -9.14
N GLY A 161 -4.79 -20.85 -9.73
CA GLY A 161 -5.47 -22.14 -9.94
C GLY A 161 -5.84 -22.87 -8.64
N LYS A 162 -5.18 -22.55 -7.53
CA LYS A 162 -5.47 -23.08 -6.19
C LYS A 162 -6.49 -22.25 -5.41
N LEU A 163 -6.91 -21.09 -5.93
CA LEU A 163 -7.98 -20.32 -5.30
C LEU A 163 -9.28 -21.10 -5.44
N ASN A 164 -9.66 -21.81 -4.38
CA ASN A 164 -10.98 -22.41 -4.27
C ASN A 164 -12.01 -21.29 -4.13
N VAL A 165 -12.68 -20.97 -5.23
CA VAL A 165 -13.88 -20.13 -5.18
C VAL A 165 -14.98 -21.03 -4.64
N GLN A 166 -15.30 -20.93 -3.35
CA GLN A 166 -16.57 -21.42 -2.85
C GLN A 166 -17.63 -20.49 -3.44
N LEU A 167 -18.19 -20.91 -4.57
CA LEU A 167 -19.41 -20.32 -5.11
C LEU A 167 -20.54 -20.93 -4.28
N GLU A 168 -21.07 -20.15 -3.33
CA GLU A 168 -22.39 -20.40 -2.72
C GLU A 168 -23.50 -20.22 -3.77
#